data_AF-A0A7C1CBJ1-F1
#
_entry.id   AF-A0A7C1CBJ1-F1
#
_cell.length_a   1.000
_cell.length_b   1.000
_cell.length_c   1.000
_cell.angle_alpha   90.00
_cell.angle_beta   90.00
_cell.angle_gamma   90.00
#
_symmetry.space_group_name_H-M   'P 1'
#
loop_
_entity.id
_entity.type
_entity.pdbx_description
1 polymer ?
#
loop_
_entity_poly.entity_id
_entity_poly.type
_entity_poly.pdbx_seq_one_letter_code
_entity_poly.pdbx_strand_id
1 'polypeptide(L)'
;VKVFYYEGDLIKIRPTSTGHFILATPNHPFLAVKRVKAGSRGGTKTISRLKQITIQKQSMEWIPAEELSVSDYLLTPIINDVDVEAINISDFIDVPIVNDEICYPQSPFSKKRITRPNRIPINRSFLTFCGFYVAEGHAEKRSIVFTFGKHEERYVEEILKIGKEIFGVTGRIYQYSKKIVVYFNAWYLPKLFKLWFGSSATTKKIPLWIKKLPAGKLVYFLEAYMRGDGCKITIHRRRRYTVSQISTASKTLAFDIFQIMLKIGIVPSISVEKQAGFKKESLIYRLGISSNGLERFMRSLGVNESTGIVQRRSQSFVNQRYAWLRIRSIERVHFKGYVYNLEVEESSSFVTELIAVHNSMHARYTPAEVFYYGAKPDPNLTEGVPDIVKYRVEDPLRHDVINIIEDRRIEDMGVEMWPGYKHERLFSNAYFWSQRMDVGEFFERYLSHFYDDKTGKYDISSMIPPGSNSKVRRAYREYLNRRIARMRHEAFLQRLITGKIKGADKLPLKERQLIENVAAEVEDALKPIEKENASKAKVVETLVNLTEKVIKKLKLKYYKPPIRRLGDSSWNQTFEEPMETDPKEVKAGIDDYFDEIIEVEYICTKCGRPYSRRYGHRIKPGGGAPPPGVNVRGRT
;
A
#
# COMPACT_ATOMS: atom_id res chain seq x y z
N VAL A 1 8.65 -2.86 1.02
CA VAL A 1 8.74 -1.67 1.92
C VAL A 1 9.87 -0.81 1.42
N LYS A 2 9.60 0.47 1.14
CA LYS A 2 10.61 1.45 0.72
C LYS A 2 11.08 2.27 1.92
N VAL A 3 12.38 2.53 2.02
CA VAL A 3 13.01 3.22 3.15
C VAL A 3 13.85 4.36 2.61
N PHE A 4 13.67 5.56 3.17
CA PHE A 4 14.35 6.77 2.70
C PHE A 4 15.01 7.48 3.86
N TYR A 5 16.22 7.97 3.66
CA TYR A 5 16.80 8.96 4.56
C TYR A 5 16.18 10.33 4.24
N TYR A 6 15.62 11.00 5.24
CA TYR A 6 14.99 12.30 5.10
C TYR A 6 15.58 13.27 6.13
N GLU A 7 15.94 14.46 5.65
CA GLU A 7 16.35 15.60 6.45
C GLU A 7 15.51 16.81 6.03
N GLY A 8 14.67 17.30 6.93
CA GLY A 8 13.70 18.35 6.65
C GLY A 8 12.52 18.34 7.61
N ASP A 9 11.48 19.12 7.29
CA ASP A 9 10.28 19.20 8.13
C ASP A 9 9.25 18.14 7.73
N LEU A 10 8.87 17.30 8.70
CA LEU A 10 7.68 16.46 8.59
C LEU A 10 6.43 17.24 8.99
N ILE A 11 5.31 16.89 8.36
CA ILE A 11 3.99 17.40 8.75
C ILE A 11 3.37 16.41 9.73
N LYS A 12 3.11 16.91 10.94
CA LYS A 12 2.45 16.18 12.01
C LYS A 12 0.96 16.48 12.02
N ILE A 13 0.15 15.54 11.57
CA ILE A 13 -1.30 15.71 11.43
C ILE A 13 -2.01 14.93 12.54
N ARG A 14 -2.89 15.60 13.30
CA ARG A 14 -3.76 14.95 14.30
C ARG A 14 -5.21 14.98 13.84
N PRO A 15 -5.78 13.86 13.38
CA PRO A 15 -7.22 13.74 13.23
C PRO A 15 -7.93 13.75 14.60
N THR A 16 -9.21 14.11 14.62
CA THR A 16 -10.10 13.80 15.74
C THR A 16 -10.27 12.29 15.85
N SER A 17 -10.66 11.82 17.04
CA SER A 17 -11.04 10.44 17.32
C SER A 17 -9.93 9.37 17.31
N THR A 18 -8.81 9.54 16.63
CA THR A 18 -7.77 8.48 16.57
C THR A 18 -6.85 8.42 17.79
N GLY A 19 -6.79 9.49 18.59
CA GLY A 19 -5.89 9.60 19.74
C GLY A 19 -4.40 9.68 19.38
N HIS A 20 -4.08 9.71 18.08
CA HIS A 20 -2.73 9.67 17.54
C HIS A 20 -2.50 10.76 16.49
N PHE A 21 -1.23 10.96 16.15
CA PHE A 21 -0.81 11.77 15.01
C PHE A 21 -0.15 10.87 13.97
N ILE A 22 -0.15 11.35 12.73
CA ILE A 22 0.65 10.81 11.64
C ILE A 22 1.76 11.81 11.36
N LEU A 23 2.97 11.32 11.16
CA LEU A 23 4.08 12.08 10.60
C LEU A 23 4.25 11.65 9.16
N ALA A 24 4.26 12.60 8.25
CA ALA A 24 4.51 12.35 6.85
C ALA A 24 5.35 13.47 6.24
N THR A 25 6.05 13.18 5.15
CA THR A 25 6.73 14.21 4.37
C THR A 25 5.69 15.19 3.81
N PRO A 26 6.04 16.47 3.56
CA PRO A 26 5.11 17.51 3.11
C PRO A 26 4.21 17.10 1.93
N ASN A 27 4.79 16.37 0.98
CA ASN A 27 4.09 15.98 -0.23
C ASN A 27 3.27 14.68 -0.11
N HIS A 28 3.39 13.92 0.99
CA HIS A 28 2.78 12.58 1.08
C HIS A 28 1.24 12.67 1.00
N PRO A 29 0.57 11.99 0.05
CA PRO A 29 -0.86 12.19 -0.15
C PRO A 29 -1.72 11.43 0.85
N PHE A 30 -2.73 12.11 1.37
CA PHE A 30 -3.78 11.56 2.23
C PHE A 30 -5.11 11.59 1.50
N LEU A 31 -5.93 10.54 1.64
CA LEU A 31 -7.30 10.59 1.13
C LEU A 31 -8.09 11.57 2.00
N ALA A 32 -8.52 12.67 1.39
CA ALA A 32 -9.06 13.80 2.13
C ALA A 32 -10.21 14.50 1.38
N VAL A 33 -10.96 15.30 2.15
CA VAL A 33 -11.98 16.21 1.63
C VAL A 33 -11.74 17.60 2.25
N LYS A 34 -11.57 18.60 1.40
CA LYS A 34 -11.43 20.01 1.81
C LYS A 34 -12.72 20.53 2.43
N ARG A 35 -12.61 21.21 3.56
CA ARG A 35 -13.79 21.78 4.21
C ARG A 35 -14.27 23.02 3.45
N VAL A 36 -15.47 22.95 2.88
CA VAL A 36 -16.14 24.14 2.34
C VAL A 36 -16.62 25.05 3.47
N LYS A 37 -16.13 26.31 3.51
CA LYS A 37 -16.64 27.35 4.39
C LYS A 37 -18.05 27.73 3.93
N ALA A 38 -19.07 27.24 4.61
CA ALA A 38 -20.44 27.70 4.37
C ALA A 38 -20.54 29.20 4.70
N GLY A 39 -21.03 29.99 3.75
CA GLY A 39 -21.34 31.40 3.96
C GLY A 39 -22.21 31.59 5.19
N SER A 40 -21.84 32.57 6.01
CA SER A 40 -22.54 32.96 7.23
C SER A 40 -23.91 33.55 6.92
N ARG A 41 -24.94 32.70 6.81
CA ARG A 41 -26.34 33.10 7.03
C ARG A 41 -27.00 32.12 7.99
N GLY A 42 -27.60 32.68 9.04
CA GLY A 42 -28.06 31.98 10.23
C GLY A 42 -29.14 30.94 9.97
N GLY A 43 -29.24 29.96 10.87
CA GLY A 43 -30.31 28.97 10.86
C GLY A 43 -29.96 27.65 11.53
N THR A 44 -30.88 27.20 12.36
CA THR A 44 -31.02 26.01 13.21
C THR A 44 -30.61 24.64 12.60
N LYS A 45 -30.59 23.60 13.47
CA LYS A 45 -30.10 22.20 13.33
C LYS A 45 -30.16 21.53 11.92
N THR A 46 -31.10 21.89 11.06
CA THR A 46 -31.28 21.41 9.66
C THR A 46 -30.02 21.60 8.80
N ILE A 47 -29.24 22.65 9.03
CA ILE A 47 -28.00 22.94 8.28
C ILE A 47 -26.89 21.89 8.54
N SER A 48 -26.93 21.15 9.65
CA SER A 48 -25.84 20.22 10.01
C SER A 48 -25.88 18.88 9.28
N ARG A 49 -27.07 18.28 9.13
CA ARG A 49 -27.27 17.08 8.31
C ARG A 49 -27.03 17.41 6.84
N LEU A 50 -27.48 18.58 6.39
CA LEU A 50 -27.15 19.12 5.07
C LEU A 50 -25.63 19.27 4.91
N LYS A 51 -24.90 19.84 5.87
CA LYS A 51 -23.42 19.93 5.82
C LYS A 51 -22.73 18.56 5.77
N GLN A 52 -23.16 17.57 6.55
CA GLN A 52 -22.61 16.22 6.48
C GLN A 52 -22.87 15.59 5.10
N ILE A 53 -24.11 15.68 4.61
CA ILE A 53 -24.48 15.18 3.28
C ILE A 53 -23.67 15.91 2.20
N THR A 54 -23.49 17.23 2.32
CA THR A 54 -22.67 18.02 1.39
C THR A 54 -21.21 17.56 1.39
N ILE A 55 -20.60 17.34 2.56
CA ILE A 55 -19.20 16.86 2.64
C ILE A 55 -19.08 15.42 2.14
N GLN A 56 -20.06 14.56 2.45
CA GLN A 56 -20.08 13.17 1.94
C GLN A 56 -20.31 13.08 0.43
N LYS A 57 -20.92 14.10 -0.17
CA LYS A 57 -21.13 14.23 -1.62
C LYS A 57 -19.97 14.95 -2.33
N GLN A 58 -19.01 15.51 -1.61
CA GLN A 58 -17.82 16.10 -2.21
C GLN A 58 -16.90 15.02 -2.76
N SER A 59 -16.18 15.36 -3.83
CA SER A 59 -15.13 14.50 -4.37
C SER A 59 -14.06 14.25 -3.30
N MET A 60 -13.66 12.99 -3.16
CA MET A 60 -12.52 12.59 -2.34
C MET A 60 -11.27 12.71 -3.20
N GLU A 61 -10.22 13.30 -2.65
CA GLU A 61 -8.98 13.54 -3.39
C GLU A 61 -7.77 13.11 -2.57
N TRP A 62 -6.69 12.75 -3.28
CA TRP A 62 -5.39 12.52 -2.66
C TRP A 62 -4.68 13.87 -2.49
N ILE A 63 -4.69 14.38 -1.25
CA ILE A 63 -4.19 15.72 -0.92
C ILE A 63 -2.87 15.59 -0.12
N PRO A 64 -1.79 16.27 -0.52
CA PRO A 64 -0.54 16.34 0.23
C PRO A 64 -0.71 16.76 1.69
N ALA A 65 0.16 16.23 2.54
CA ALA A 65 0.23 16.58 3.94
C ALA A 65 0.28 18.10 4.18
N GLU A 66 1.07 18.85 3.40
CA GLU A 66 1.29 20.28 3.60
C GLU A 66 0.18 21.19 3.09
N GLU A 67 -0.62 20.71 2.13
CA GLU A 67 -1.77 21.45 1.64
C GLU A 67 -2.97 21.30 2.59
N LEU A 68 -3.00 20.24 3.40
CA LEU A 68 -4.08 20.04 4.37
C LEU A 68 -4.16 21.20 5.35
N SER A 69 -5.39 21.54 5.72
CA SER A 69 -5.68 22.61 6.67
C SER A 69 -6.42 22.06 7.87
N VAL A 70 -6.26 22.72 9.01
CA VAL A 70 -7.07 22.42 10.20
C VAL A 70 -8.55 22.51 9.81
N SER A 71 -9.32 21.50 10.19
CA SER A 71 -10.72 21.28 9.83
C SER A 71 -11.02 20.58 8.51
N ASP A 72 -10.04 20.30 7.65
CA ASP A 72 -10.23 19.34 6.56
C ASP A 72 -10.52 17.95 7.13
N TYR A 73 -11.02 17.04 6.30
CA TYR A 73 -11.37 15.69 6.71
C TYR A 73 -10.43 14.68 6.10
N LEU A 74 -9.84 13.82 6.93
CA LEU A 74 -9.10 12.64 6.51
C LEU A 74 -10.02 11.42 6.52
N LEU A 75 -9.79 10.50 5.60
CA LEU A 75 -10.66 9.34 5.41
C LEU A 75 -10.05 8.06 6.00
N THR A 76 -10.86 7.34 6.75
CA THR A 76 -10.63 5.96 7.19
C THR A 76 -11.56 5.04 6.39
N PRO A 77 -11.06 4.06 5.63
CA PRO A 77 -11.93 3.09 4.96
C PRO A 77 -12.55 2.11 5.96
N ILE A 78 -13.77 1.66 5.65
CA ILE A 78 -14.47 0.61 6.41
C ILE A 78 -14.11 -0.75 5.81
N ILE A 79 -13.80 -1.72 6.68
CA ILE A 79 -13.42 -3.08 6.25
C ILE A 79 -14.64 -3.77 5.65
N ASN A 80 -14.53 -4.20 4.39
CA ASN A 80 -15.57 -4.94 3.67
C ASN A 80 -16.00 -6.22 4.41
N ASP A 81 -17.27 -6.58 4.21
CA ASP A 81 -17.88 -7.74 4.82
C ASP A 81 -17.48 -9.03 4.10
N VAL A 82 -17.13 -10.04 4.88
CA VAL A 82 -17.07 -11.43 4.46
C VAL A 82 -17.91 -12.19 5.47
N ASP A 83 -19.09 -12.62 5.04
CA ASP A 83 -19.98 -13.39 5.90
C ASP A 83 -19.60 -14.87 5.85
N VAL A 84 -19.37 -15.43 7.03
CA VAL A 84 -19.00 -16.83 7.22
C VAL A 84 -19.87 -17.42 8.32
N GLU A 85 -20.47 -18.57 8.05
CA GLU A 85 -21.34 -19.27 8.99
C GLU A 85 -20.57 -20.15 9.97
N ALA A 86 -19.38 -20.60 9.58
CA ALA A 86 -18.51 -21.41 10.42
C ALA A 86 -17.05 -21.32 9.96
N ILE A 87 -16.15 -21.74 10.83
CA ILE A 87 -14.72 -21.95 10.53
C ILE A 87 -14.30 -23.35 10.94
N ASN A 88 -13.25 -23.89 10.32
CA ASN A 88 -12.64 -25.12 10.80
C ASN A 88 -11.38 -24.80 11.60
N ILE A 89 -11.18 -25.48 12.74
CA ILE A 89 -9.97 -25.34 13.56
C ILE A 89 -8.73 -25.76 12.78
N SER A 90 -8.85 -26.82 11.96
CA SER A 90 -7.77 -27.32 11.09
C SER A 90 -7.21 -26.29 10.12
N ASP A 91 -7.96 -25.24 9.78
CA ASP A 91 -7.49 -24.18 8.87
C ASP A 91 -6.48 -23.24 9.55
N PHE A 92 -6.38 -23.30 10.89
CA PHE A 92 -5.53 -22.40 11.68
C PHE A 92 -4.38 -23.10 12.39
N ILE A 93 -4.51 -24.40 12.66
CA ILE A 93 -3.51 -25.19 13.37
C ILE A 93 -3.37 -26.57 12.75
N ASP A 94 -2.15 -27.07 12.74
CA ASP A 94 -1.87 -28.45 12.33
C ASP A 94 -2.36 -29.43 13.42
N VAL A 95 -3.42 -30.16 13.09
CA VAL A 95 -4.07 -31.15 13.98
C VAL A 95 -4.71 -32.27 13.15
N PRO A 96 -4.54 -33.55 13.52
CA PRO A 96 -5.22 -34.66 12.85
C PRO A 96 -6.74 -34.53 12.89
N ILE A 97 -7.40 -34.95 11.82
CA ILE A 97 -8.86 -34.99 11.70
C ILE A 97 -9.30 -36.45 11.60
N VAL A 98 -10.30 -36.84 12.39
CA VAL A 98 -10.95 -38.16 12.34
C VAL A 98 -12.46 -37.94 12.42
N ASN A 99 -13.21 -38.41 11.41
CA ASN A 99 -14.66 -38.22 11.31
C ASN A 99 -15.10 -36.75 11.48
N ASP A 100 -14.44 -35.82 10.78
CA ASP A 100 -14.66 -34.37 10.87
C ASP A 100 -14.46 -33.74 12.26
N GLU A 101 -13.85 -34.47 13.19
CA GLU A 101 -13.44 -33.97 14.49
C GLU A 101 -11.91 -33.86 14.58
N ILE A 102 -11.43 -32.83 15.26
CA ILE A 102 -10.00 -32.74 15.58
C ILE A 102 -9.63 -33.80 16.60
N CYS A 103 -8.52 -34.51 16.40
CA CYS A 103 -8.07 -35.61 17.24
C CYS A 103 -6.67 -35.35 17.79
N TYR A 104 -6.54 -35.28 19.11
CA TYR A 104 -5.27 -34.95 19.78
C TYR A 104 -5.09 -35.76 21.08
N PRO A 105 -3.86 -35.93 21.59
CA PRO A 105 -3.63 -36.71 22.80
C PRO A 105 -4.18 -35.95 24.02
N GLN A 106 -4.80 -36.67 24.95
CA GLN A 106 -5.38 -36.08 26.18
C GLN A 106 -4.33 -35.31 27.01
N SER A 107 -3.09 -35.77 26.98
CA SER A 107 -1.92 -35.10 27.55
C SER A 107 -0.68 -35.49 26.73
N PRO A 108 0.44 -34.74 26.81
CA PRO A 108 1.64 -35.05 26.03
C PRO A 108 2.21 -36.46 26.21
N PHE A 109 1.87 -37.14 27.30
CA PHE A 109 2.33 -38.50 27.61
C PHE A 109 1.21 -39.55 27.53
N SER A 110 -0.02 -39.15 27.16
CA SER A 110 -1.17 -40.05 27.12
C SER A 110 -1.30 -40.73 25.75
N LYS A 111 -1.47 -42.06 25.75
CA LYS A 111 -1.89 -42.82 24.57
C LYS A 111 -3.37 -42.58 24.20
N LYS A 112 -4.19 -42.18 25.18
CA LYS A 112 -5.61 -41.88 24.98
C LYS A 112 -5.78 -40.60 24.16
N ARG A 113 -6.48 -40.71 23.03
CA ARG A 113 -6.85 -39.61 22.13
C ARG A 113 -8.23 -39.07 22.50
N ILE A 114 -8.44 -37.78 22.27
CA ILE A 114 -9.70 -37.09 22.45
C ILE A 114 -10.07 -36.43 21.13
N THR A 115 -11.34 -36.53 20.76
CA THR A 115 -11.91 -35.82 19.61
C THR A 115 -12.71 -34.60 20.04
N ARG A 116 -12.74 -33.55 19.21
CA ARG A 116 -13.54 -32.33 19.41
C ARG A 116 -14.08 -31.80 18.09
N PRO A 117 -15.15 -30.98 18.09
CA PRO A 117 -15.66 -30.38 16.86
C PRO A 117 -14.55 -29.64 16.11
N ASN A 118 -14.32 -30.00 14.85
CA ASN A 118 -13.43 -29.22 13.98
C ASN A 118 -14.14 -27.95 13.49
N ARG A 119 -15.41 -28.09 13.10
CA ARG A 119 -16.24 -27.01 12.59
C ARG A 119 -16.88 -26.24 13.75
N ILE A 120 -16.58 -24.95 13.83
CA ILE A 120 -17.09 -24.02 14.85
C ILE A 120 -18.06 -23.02 14.20
N PRO A 121 -19.35 -22.99 14.61
CA PRO A 121 -20.30 -22.03 14.07
C PRO A 121 -19.98 -20.61 14.54
N ILE A 122 -20.05 -19.64 13.63
CA ILE A 122 -19.88 -18.21 13.92
C ILE A 122 -21.24 -17.61 14.27
N ASN A 123 -21.72 -17.98 15.45
CA ASN A 123 -22.98 -17.52 16.01
C ASN A 123 -22.77 -16.56 17.19
N ARG A 124 -23.88 -16.08 17.79
CA ARG A 124 -23.84 -15.23 18.98
C ARG A 124 -23.02 -15.84 20.11
N SER A 125 -23.23 -17.12 20.44
CA SER A 125 -22.52 -17.81 21.52
C SER A 125 -21.00 -17.76 21.32
N PHE A 126 -20.50 -18.18 20.16
CA PHE A 126 -19.07 -18.18 19.88
C PHE A 126 -18.46 -16.77 19.92
N LEU A 127 -19.13 -15.78 19.33
CA LEU A 127 -18.65 -14.39 19.33
C LEU A 127 -18.67 -13.77 20.73
N THR A 128 -19.67 -14.09 21.55
CA THR A 128 -19.74 -13.72 22.97
C THR A 128 -18.53 -14.30 23.73
N PHE A 129 -18.22 -15.58 23.56
CA PHE A 129 -17.07 -16.22 24.20
C PHE A 129 -15.74 -15.56 23.79
N CYS A 130 -15.59 -15.23 22.51
CA CYS A 130 -14.43 -14.50 22.01
C CYS A 130 -14.33 -13.09 22.62
N GLY A 131 -15.44 -12.36 22.73
CA GLY A 131 -15.47 -11.03 23.34
C GLY A 131 -15.04 -11.06 24.81
N PHE A 132 -15.58 -12.01 25.59
CA PHE A 132 -15.13 -12.22 26.98
C PHE A 132 -13.66 -12.63 27.06
N TYR A 133 -13.15 -13.43 26.13
CA TYR A 133 -11.74 -13.79 26.13
C TYR A 133 -10.84 -12.56 25.89
N VAL A 134 -11.25 -11.69 24.98
CA VAL A 134 -10.49 -10.46 24.70
C VAL A 134 -10.54 -9.49 25.87
N ALA A 135 -11.61 -9.47 26.67
CA ALA A 135 -11.66 -8.74 27.93
C ALA A 135 -10.84 -9.45 29.03
N GLU A 136 -11.34 -10.58 29.53
CA GLU A 136 -10.91 -11.24 30.77
C GLU A 136 -10.04 -12.49 30.59
N GLY A 137 -9.85 -12.90 29.33
CA GLY A 137 -9.15 -14.12 28.98
C GLY A 137 -7.65 -13.96 28.78
N HIS A 138 -6.92 -15.04 29.05
CA HIS A 138 -5.55 -15.25 28.59
C HIS A 138 -5.29 -16.74 28.35
N ALA A 139 -4.17 -17.04 27.68
CA ALA A 139 -3.81 -18.41 27.33
C ALA A 139 -2.53 -18.84 28.07
N GLU A 140 -2.63 -19.92 28.83
CA GLU A 140 -1.50 -20.57 29.49
C GLU A 140 -0.90 -21.66 28.59
N LYS A 141 -0.26 -22.68 29.18
CA LYS A 141 0.40 -23.77 28.44
C LYS A 141 -0.60 -24.80 27.88
N ARG A 142 -1.66 -25.10 28.64
CA ARG A 142 -2.65 -26.17 28.30
C ARG A 142 -4.10 -25.74 28.48
N SER A 143 -4.33 -24.48 28.79
CA SER A 143 -5.64 -23.91 29.14
C SER A 143 -5.77 -22.50 28.60
N ILE A 144 -7.00 -22.15 28.25
CA ILE A 144 -7.41 -20.75 28.28
C ILE A 144 -8.10 -20.48 29.62
N VAL A 145 -7.83 -19.31 30.17
CA VAL A 145 -8.20 -18.94 31.53
C VAL A 145 -8.92 -17.60 31.49
N PHE A 146 -10.09 -17.55 32.11
CA PHE A 146 -10.87 -16.33 32.30
C PHE A 146 -10.85 -15.96 33.77
N THR A 147 -10.71 -14.67 34.07
CA THR A 147 -10.76 -14.15 35.45
C THR A 147 -11.87 -13.14 35.55
N PHE A 148 -12.84 -13.35 36.43
CA PHE A 148 -13.93 -12.40 36.67
C PHE A 148 -13.94 -11.94 38.12
N GLY A 149 -14.55 -10.79 38.38
CA GLY A 149 -14.90 -10.35 39.72
C GLY A 149 -15.93 -11.29 40.36
N LYS A 150 -15.92 -11.39 41.70
CA LYS A 150 -16.88 -12.24 42.43
C LYS A 150 -18.36 -11.90 42.17
N HIS A 151 -18.66 -10.66 41.77
CA HIS A 151 -20.01 -10.20 41.47
C HIS A 151 -20.48 -10.53 40.04
N GLU A 152 -19.64 -11.19 39.24
CA GLU A 152 -19.84 -11.44 37.81
C GLU A 152 -20.16 -12.92 37.52
N GLU A 153 -20.74 -13.64 38.49
CA GLU A 153 -21.07 -15.07 38.39
C GLU A 153 -21.88 -15.43 37.14
N ARG A 154 -22.80 -14.55 36.71
CA ARG A 154 -23.56 -14.74 35.47
C ARG A 154 -22.67 -14.92 34.22
N TYR A 155 -21.53 -14.23 34.14
CA TYR A 155 -20.61 -14.35 33.01
C TYR A 155 -19.88 -15.69 33.06
N VAL A 156 -19.57 -16.18 34.26
CA VAL A 156 -18.98 -17.52 34.48
C VAL A 156 -19.93 -18.60 33.98
N GLU A 157 -21.20 -18.54 34.35
CA GLU A 157 -22.22 -19.50 33.88
C GLU A 157 -22.37 -19.50 32.36
N GLU A 158 -22.43 -18.30 31.76
CA GLU A 158 -22.55 -18.12 30.31
C GLU A 158 -21.37 -18.74 29.56
N ILE A 159 -20.12 -18.45 29.96
CA ILE A 159 -18.95 -19.02 29.26
C ILE A 159 -18.80 -20.52 29.48
N LEU A 160 -19.24 -21.08 30.63
CA LEU A 160 -19.21 -22.52 30.88
C LEU A 160 -20.16 -23.26 29.95
N LYS A 161 -21.38 -22.72 29.77
CA LYS A 161 -22.35 -23.24 28.83
C LYS A 161 -21.80 -23.19 27.40
N ILE A 162 -21.33 -22.02 26.97
CA ILE A 162 -20.82 -21.82 25.61
C ILE A 162 -19.58 -22.68 25.35
N GLY A 163 -18.66 -22.79 26.32
CA GLY A 163 -17.45 -23.60 26.18
C GLY A 163 -17.75 -25.09 25.96
N LYS A 164 -18.79 -25.60 26.63
CA LYS A 164 -19.27 -26.98 26.42
C LYS A 164 -19.98 -27.13 25.07
N GLU A 165 -20.85 -26.19 24.71
CA GLU A 165 -21.63 -26.21 23.46
C GLU A 165 -20.75 -26.09 22.22
N ILE A 166 -19.86 -25.10 22.18
CA ILE A 166 -19.07 -24.76 20.99
C ILE A 166 -17.81 -25.61 20.88
N PHE A 167 -17.11 -25.83 22.00
CA PHE A 167 -15.80 -26.49 21.97
C PHE A 167 -15.82 -27.90 22.53
N GLY A 168 -16.92 -28.37 23.12
CA GLY A 168 -16.96 -29.67 23.82
C GLY A 168 -16.02 -29.70 25.04
N VAL A 169 -15.69 -28.56 25.64
CA VAL A 169 -14.76 -28.46 26.77
C VAL A 169 -15.50 -27.94 28.01
N THR A 170 -15.51 -28.73 29.07
CA THR A 170 -16.05 -28.32 30.37
C THR A 170 -15.01 -27.47 31.12
N GLY A 171 -15.41 -26.28 31.55
CA GLY A 171 -14.55 -25.41 32.35
C GLY A 171 -14.47 -25.86 33.82
N ARG A 172 -13.34 -25.60 34.46
CA ARG A 172 -13.13 -25.80 35.90
C ARG A 172 -13.13 -24.45 36.62
N ILE A 173 -13.90 -24.33 37.68
CA ILE A 173 -14.06 -23.10 38.45
C ILE A 173 -13.14 -23.16 39.68
N TYR A 174 -12.41 -22.09 39.91
CA TYR A 174 -11.68 -21.85 41.15
C TYR A 174 -12.17 -20.54 41.74
N GLN A 175 -12.78 -20.63 42.93
CA GLN A 175 -13.29 -19.47 43.64
C GLN A 175 -12.23 -18.93 44.60
N TYR A 176 -12.03 -17.62 44.57
CA TYR A 176 -11.18 -16.89 45.49
C TYR A 176 -11.98 -15.78 46.17
N SER A 177 -11.41 -15.14 47.20
CA SER A 177 -12.11 -14.12 48.00
C SER A 177 -12.69 -12.96 47.18
N LYS A 178 -11.99 -12.50 46.13
CA LYS A 178 -12.38 -11.34 45.30
C LYS A 178 -12.66 -11.67 43.83
N LYS A 179 -12.33 -12.88 43.37
CA LYS A 179 -12.36 -13.25 41.95
C LYS A 179 -12.76 -14.71 41.74
N ILE A 180 -13.29 -15.00 40.56
CA ILE A 180 -13.59 -16.34 40.08
C ILE A 180 -12.71 -16.59 38.86
N VAL A 181 -12.01 -17.72 38.84
CA VAL A 181 -11.12 -18.11 37.74
C VAL A 181 -11.66 -19.37 37.08
N VAL A 182 -11.80 -19.34 35.75
CA VAL A 182 -12.37 -20.43 34.96
C VAL A 182 -11.32 -20.95 33.99
N TYR A 183 -10.99 -22.24 34.08
CA TYR A 183 -10.03 -22.92 33.22
C TYR A 183 -10.72 -23.82 32.20
N PHE A 184 -10.49 -23.59 30.91
CA PHE A 184 -10.84 -24.54 29.85
C PHE A 184 -9.57 -25.28 29.40
N ASN A 185 -9.44 -26.53 29.83
CA ASN A 185 -8.27 -27.35 29.54
C ASN A 185 -8.44 -28.11 28.22
N ALA A 186 -7.72 -27.67 27.19
CA ALA A 186 -7.59 -28.39 25.93
C ALA A 186 -6.29 -27.97 25.23
N TRP A 187 -5.62 -28.90 24.57
CA TRP A 187 -4.32 -28.65 23.93
C TRP A 187 -4.37 -27.58 22.83
N TYR A 188 -5.46 -27.56 22.06
CA TYR A 188 -5.60 -26.69 20.89
C TYR A 188 -6.03 -25.27 21.26
N LEU A 189 -6.85 -25.09 22.31
CA LEU A 189 -7.43 -23.78 22.66
C LEU A 189 -6.36 -22.70 22.91
N PRO A 190 -5.30 -22.92 23.72
CA PRO A 190 -4.27 -21.90 23.93
C PRO A 190 -3.54 -21.52 22.65
N LYS A 191 -3.29 -22.48 21.76
CA LYS A 191 -2.63 -22.23 20.47
C LYS A 191 -3.51 -21.35 19.59
N LEU A 192 -4.77 -21.75 19.45
CA LEU A 192 -5.76 -21.09 18.63
C LEU A 192 -6.04 -19.65 19.12
N PHE A 193 -6.28 -19.49 20.42
CA PHE A 193 -6.59 -18.19 21.00
C PHE A 193 -5.36 -17.26 21.07
N LYS A 194 -4.14 -17.77 21.23
CA LYS A 194 -2.91 -16.96 21.07
C LYS A 194 -2.73 -16.48 19.64
N LEU A 195 -2.98 -17.35 18.66
CA LEU A 195 -2.92 -17.00 17.25
C LEU A 195 -3.92 -15.89 16.90
N TRP A 196 -5.18 -16.07 17.32
CA TRP A 196 -6.26 -15.12 17.06
C TRP A 196 -6.08 -13.80 17.82
N PHE A 197 -5.89 -13.85 19.13
CA PHE A 197 -6.05 -12.69 20.00
C PHE A 197 -4.77 -12.22 20.69
N GLY A 198 -3.63 -12.89 20.51
CA GLY A 198 -2.36 -12.55 21.15
C GLY A 198 -2.16 -13.19 22.52
N SER A 199 -0.99 -12.94 23.14
CA SER A 199 -0.54 -13.67 24.34
C SER A 199 -0.52 -12.87 25.64
N SER A 200 -0.65 -11.54 25.57
CA SER A 200 -0.59 -10.63 26.73
C SER A 200 -1.47 -9.41 26.51
N ALA A 201 -1.76 -8.66 27.59
CA ALA A 201 -2.60 -7.46 27.54
C ALA A 201 -2.09 -6.38 26.56
N THR A 202 -0.76 -6.20 26.45
CA THR A 202 -0.14 -5.21 25.55
C THR A 202 -0.07 -5.69 24.10
N THR A 203 -0.21 -6.99 23.87
CA THR A 203 -0.17 -7.61 22.53
C THR A 203 -1.54 -8.12 22.07
N LYS A 204 -2.62 -7.86 22.83
CA LYS A 204 -3.97 -8.32 22.44
C LYS A 204 -4.33 -7.70 21.09
N LYS A 205 -5.06 -8.45 20.27
CA LYS A 205 -5.52 -8.03 18.93
C LYS A 205 -6.83 -8.74 18.58
N ILE A 206 -7.49 -8.32 17.51
CA ILE A 206 -8.63 -9.04 16.91
C ILE A 206 -8.21 -9.51 15.52
N PRO A 207 -8.35 -10.80 15.20
CA PRO A 207 -7.90 -11.33 13.91
C PRO A 207 -8.73 -10.73 12.76
N LEU A 208 -8.10 -10.57 11.60
CA LEU A 208 -8.72 -9.94 10.43
C LEU A 208 -10.03 -10.65 10.01
N TRP A 209 -10.10 -11.98 10.11
CA TRP A 209 -11.30 -12.72 9.76
C TRP A 209 -12.50 -12.35 10.64
N ILE A 210 -12.30 -12.06 11.95
CA ILE A 210 -13.37 -11.52 12.81
C ILE A 210 -13.73 -10.11 12.35
N LYS A 211 -12.74 -9.23 12.11
CA LYS A 211 -13.00 -7.84 11.68
C LYS A 211 -13.75 -7.76 10.33
N LYS A 212 -13.61 -8.78 9.48
CA LYS A 212 -14.34 -8.92 8.21
C LYS A 212 -15.78 -9.39 8.39
N LEU A 213 -16.18 -9.95 9.53
CA LEU A 213 -17.58 -10.35 9.75
C LEU A 213 -18.56 -9.18 9.59
N PRO A 214 -19.81 -9.42 9.18
CA PRO A 214 -20.83 -8.39 9.10
C PRO A 214 -21.07 -7.67 10.42
N ALA A 215 -21.49 -6.40 10.36
CA ALA A 215 -21.76 -5.58 11.54
C ALA A 215 -22.71 -6.27 12.54
N GLY A 216 -23.75 -6.97 12.04
CA GLY A 216 -24.71 -7.70 12.88
C GLY A 216 -24.14 -8.89 13.65
N LYS A 217 -23.02 -9.48 13.22
CA LYS A 217 -22.28 -10.49 13.99
C LYS A 217 -21.33 -9.82 14.98
N LEU A 218 -20.63 -8.78 14.53
CA LEU A 218 -19.66 -8.03 15.34
C LEU A 218 -20.24 -7.39 16.61
N VAL A 219 -21.53 -7.02 16.61
CA VAL A 219 -22.19 -6.46 17.80
C VAL A 219 -22.17 -7.42 18.99
N TYR A 220 -22.27 -8.74 18.78
CA TYR A 220 -22.24 -9.73 19.87
C TYR A 220 -20.84 -9.83 20.50
N PHE A 221 -19.80 -9.81 19.66
CA PHE A 221 -18.42 -9.78 20.13
C PHE A 221 -18.16 -8.51 20.95
N LEU A 222 -18.56 -7.35 20.42
CA LEU A 222 -18.32 -6.07 21.08
C LEU A 222 -19.12 -5.94 22.38
N GLU A 223 -20.36 -6.44 22.40
CA GLU A 223 -21.21 -6.49 23.58
C GLU A 223 -20.53 -7.27 24.72
N ALA A 224 -20.06 -8.49 24.44
CA ALA A 224 -19.39 -9.32 25.44
C ALA A 224 -18.08 -8.71 25.93
N TYR A 225 -17.28 -8.15 25.02
CA TYR A 225 -16.07 -7.44 25.37
C TYR A 225 -16.33 -6.25 26.30
N MET A 226 -17.34 -5.42 26.00
CA MET A 226 -17.74 -4.27 26.82
C MET A 226 -18.27 -4.66 28.21
N ARG A 227 -18.96 -5.79 28.30
CA ARG A 227 -19.44 -6.35 29.57
C ARG A 227 -18.28 -6.84 30.43
N GLY A 228 -17.31 -7.54 29.83
CA GLY A 228 -16.13 -8.05 30.53
C GLY A 228 -15.21 -6.95 31.03
N ASP A 229 -14.76 -6.04 30.16
CA ASP A 229 -13.77 -5.00 30.49
C ASP A 229 -14.25 -4.00 31.57
N GLY A 230 -15.55 -4.00 31.88
CA GLY A 230 -16.15 -3.04 32.79
C GLY A 230 -16.27 -1.66 32.15
N CYS A 231 -17.24 -1.50 31.27
CA CYS A 231 -17.55 -0.22 30.65
C CYS A 231 -17.90 0.86 31.70
N LYS A 232 -17.04 1.87 31.85
CA LYS A 232 -17.30 3.02 32.74
C LYS A 232 -18.22 4.03 32.07
N ILE A 233 -19.30 4.40 32.74
CA ILE A 233 -20.25 5.41 32.25
C ILE A 233 -20.00 6.72 33.00
N THR A 234 -19.55 7.75 32.28
CA THR A 234 -19.38 9.11 32.83
C THR A 234 -20.50 10.02 32.36
N ILE A 235 -21.23 10.63 33.30
CA ILE A 235 -22.33 11.54 33.02
C ILE A 235 -21.87 12.99 33.22
N HIS A 236 -21.76 13.76 32.14
CA HIS A 236 -21.39 15.17 32.21
C HIS A 236 -22.64 16.06 32.33
N ARG A 237 -23.15 16.21 33.56
CA ARG A 237 -24.40 16.97 33.83
C ARG A 237 -24.41 18.40 33.27
N ARG A 238 -23.34 19.18 33.48
CA ARG A 238 -23.23 20.56 32.99
C ARG A 238 -23.22 20.67 31.46
N ARG A 239 -22.60 19.70 30.78
CA ARG A 239 -22.48 19.68 29.31
C ARG A 239 -23.56 18.81 28.64
N ARG A 240 -24.44 18.19 29.43
CA ARG A 240 -25.51 17.27 29.04
C ARG A 240 -25.02 16.27 27.98
N TYR A 241 -24.08 15.38 28.33
CA TYR A 241 -23.72 14.19 27.52
C TYR A 241 -23.19 13.05 28.41
N THR A 242 -23.32 11.82 27.94
CA THR A 242 -22.76 10.61 28.56
C THR A 242 -21.67 10.02 27.67
N VAL A 243 -20.62 9.50 28.30
CA VAL A 243 -19.57 8.76 27.60
C VAL A 243 -19.39 7.40 28.27
N SER A 244 -19.51 6.35 27.48
CA SER A 244 -19.08 5.00 27.83
C SER A 244 -17.60 4.87 27.48
N GLN A 245 -16.79 4.36 28.41
CA GLN A 245 -15.35 4.20 28.22
C GLN A 245 -14.91 2.76 28.46
N ILE A 246 -14.08 2.29 27.53
CA ILE A 246 -13.36 1.01 27.56
C ILE A 246 -11.87 1.34 27.59
N SER A 247 -11.04 0.54 28.27
CA SER A 247 -9.59 0.76 28.33
C SER A 247 -8.81 -0.46 27.84
N THR A 248 -7.64 -0.25 27.25
CA THR A 248 -6.72 -1.34 26.91
C THR A 248 -5.27 -0.88 26.93
N ALA A 249 -4.34 -1.78 27.23
CA ALA A 249 -2.91 -1.54 27.13
C ALA A 249 -2.35 -1.83 25.72
N SER A 250 -3.15 -2.42 24.82
CA SER A 250 -2.75 -2.72 23.45
C SER A 250 -3.24 -1.65 22.47
N LYS A 251 -2.30 -0.98 21.81
CA LYS A 251 -2.60 -0.06 20.70
C LYS A 251 -3.37 -0.76 19.58
N THR A 252 -2.94 -1.98 19.24
CA THR A 252 -3.56 -2.78 18.18
C THR A 252 -5.00 -3.11 18.51
N LEU A 253 -5.28 -3.57 19.73
CA LEU A 253 -6.66 -3.84 20.16
C LEU A 253 -7.53 -2.58 20.14
N ALA A 254 -6.99 -1.44 20.59
CA ALA A 254 -7.71 -0.16 20.51
C ALA A 254 -8.08 0.20 19.06
N PHE A 255 -7.17 0.00 18.12
CA PHE A 255 -7.43 0.25 16.69
C PHE A 255 -8.39 -0.77 16.09
N ASP A 256 -8.28 -2.04 16.46
CA ASP A 256 -9.19 -3.09 16.01
C ASP A 256 -10.63 -2.83 16.47
N ILE A 257 -10.82 -2.45 17.74
CA ILE A 257 -12.14 -2.07 18.28
C ILE A 257 -12.65 -0.80 17.59
N PHE A 258 -11.78 0.19 17.34
CA PHE A 258 -12.14 1.39 16.59
C PHE A 258 -12.71 1.04 15.21
N GLN A 259 -12.02 0.17 14.47
CA GLN A 259 -12.46 -0.28 13.14
C GLN A 259 -13.80 -1.03 13.19
N ILE A 260 -14.00 -1.90 14.19
CA ILE A 260 -15.27 -2.60 14.39
C ILE A 260 -16.40 -1.62 14.71
N MET A 261 -16.17 -0.63 15.58
CA MET A 261 -17.18 0.38 15.90
C MET A 261 -17.54 1.23 14.67
N LEU A 262 -16.56 1.61 13.85
CA LEU A 262 -16.82 2.33 12.60
C LEU A 262 -17.77 1.53 11.69
N LYS A 263 -17.52 0.22 11.58
CA LYS A 263 -18.33 -0.71 10.79
C LYS A 263 -19.78 -0.85 11.31
N ILE A 264 -19.98 -0.75 12.63
CA ILE A 264 -21.32 -0.66 13.27
C ILE A 264 -21.95 0.74 13.07
N GLY A 265 -21.24 1.69 12.48
CA GLY A 265 -21.72 3.05 12.23
C GLY A 265 -21.52 4.01 13.42
N ILE A 266 -20.55 3.71 14.28
CA ILE A 266 -20.19 4.49 15.47
C ILE A 266 -18.76 5.02 15.28
N VAL A 267 -18.56 6.33 15.43
CA VAL A 267 -17.22 6.92 15.49
C VAL A 267 -16.81 7.06 16.95
N PRO A 268 -15.99 6.16 17.52
CA PRO A 268 -15.50 6.33 18.87
C PRO A 268 -14.39 7.39 18.91
N SER A 269 -13.88 7.67 20.11
CA SER A 269 -12.71 8.51 20.31
C SER A 269 -11.66 7.75 21.11
N ILE A 270 -10.41 7.81 20.70
CA ILE A 270 -9.28 7.25 21.43
C ILE A 270 -8.58 8.40 22.16
N SER A 271 -8.29 8.21 23.43
CA SER A 271 -7.34 9.03 24.19
C SER A 271 -6.24 8.14 24.75
N VAL A 272 -5.01 8.66 24.78
CA VAL A 272 -3.84 7.94 25.30
C VAL A 272 -3.40 8.61 26.58
N GLU A 273 -3.32 7.84 27.65
CA GLU A 273 -2.86 8.29 28.96
C GLU A 273 -1.58 7.54 29.34
N LYS A 274 -0.64 8.26 29.97
CA LYS A 274 0.49 7.63 30.64
C LYS A 274 0.04 7.20 32.03
N GLN A 275 0.31 5.95 32.39
CA GLN A 275 0.12 5.44 33.73
C GLN A 275 1.50 5.16 34.35
N ALA A 276 1.75 5.73 35.52
CA ALA A 276 2.94 5.42 36.31
C ALA A 276 2.84 3.97 36.80
N GLY A 277 3.72 3.11 36.30
CA GLY A 277 3.86 1.72 36.75
C GLY A 277 5.04 1.56 37.71
N PHE A 278 5.05 0.46 38.47
CA PHE A 278 6.10 0.15 39.47
C PHE A 278 7.53 0.00 38.89
N LYS A 279 7.69 -0.18 37.55
CA LYS A 279 9.02 -0.34 36.91
C LYS A 279 9.20 0.41 35.57
N LYS A 280 8.13 0.86 34.90
CA LYS A 280 8.18 1.62 33.64
C LYS A 280 6.85 2.34 33.39
N GLU A 281 6.89 3.50 32.74
CA GLU A 281 5.68 4.15 32.23
C GLU A 281 4.98 3.23 31.22
N SER A 282 3.69 2.99 31.41
CA SER A 282 2.85 2.23 30.47
C SER A 282 1.78 3.13 29.86
N LEU A 283 1.49 2.95 28.57
CA LEU A 283 0.41 3.66 27.89
C LEU A 283 -0.91 2.89 28.04
N ILE A 284 -1.98 3.62 28.36
CA ILE A 284 -3.35 3.11 28.35
C ILE A 284 -4.14 3.85 27.27
N TYR A 285 -4.78 3.09 26.39
CA TYR A 285 -5.67 3.55 25.35
C TYR A 285 -7.10 3.49 25.87
N ARG A 286 -7.80 4.62 25.92
CA ARG A 286 -9.21 4.67 26.30
C ARG A 286 -10.07 4.97 25.08
N LEU A 287 -11.04 4.11 24.82
CA LEU A 287 -12.04 4.31 23.79
C LEU A 287 -13.31 4.89 24.42
N GLY A 288 -13.63 6.13 24.07
CA GLY A 288 -14.85 6.82 24.45
C GLY A 288 -15.93 6.71 23.38
N ILE A 289 -17.10 6.23 23.78
CA ILE A 289 -18.32 6.13 22.97
C ILE A 289 -19.28 7.23 23.43
N SER A 290 -19.66 8.12 22.51
CA SER A 290 -20.64 9.17 22.80
C SER A 290 -22.05 8.62 23.02
N SER A 291 -22.94 9.38 23.68
CA SER A 291 -24.37 9.03 23.85
C SER A 291 -25.04 8.54 22.56
N ASN A 292 -24.88 9.25 21.44
CA ASN A 292 -25.46 8.83 20.14
C ASN A 292 -24.81 7.54 19.60
N GLY A 293 -23.52 7.34 19.86
CA GLY A 293 -22.85 6.07 19.54
C GLY A 293 -23.41 4.92 20.37
N LEU A 294 -23.66 5.16 21.65
CA LEU A 294 -24.24 4.17 22.56
C LEU A 294 -25.70 3.85 22.16
N GLU A 295 -26.53 4.83 21.85
CA GLU A 295 -27.89 4.59 21.35
C GLU A 295 -27.90 3.78 20.06
N ARG A 296 -26.97 4.07 19.12
CA ARG A 296 -26.80 3.26 17.91
C ARG A 296 -26.38 1.83 18.23
N PHE A 297 -25.47 1.65 19.18
CA PHE A 297 -25.04 0.33 19.62
C PHE A 297 -26.19 -0.46 20.26
N MET A 298 -26.95 0.15 21.18
CA MET A 298 -28.11 -0.47 21.82
C MET A 298 -29.18 -0.85 20.78
N ARG A 299 -29.46 0.03 19.81
CA ARG A 299 -30.38 -0.26 18.71
C ARG A 299 -29.90 -1.45 17.87
N SER A 300 -28.59 -1.57 17.62
CA SER A 300 -28.02 -2.71 16.89
C SER A 300 -28.16 -4.05 17.63
N LEU A 301 -28.36 -3.99 18.96
CA LEU A 301 -28.70 -5.13 19.81
C LEU A 301 -30.22 -5.35 19.95
N GLY A 302 -31.05 -4.57 19.26
CA GLY A 302 -32.51 -4.63 19.37
C GLY A 302 -33.08 -3.88 20.58
N VAL A 303 -32.28 -3.11 21.31
CA VAL A 303 -32.71 -2.33 22.48
C VAL A 303 -33.00 -0.88 22.07
N ASN A 304 -34.27 -0.48 22.18
CA ASN A 304 -34.74 0.85 21.82
C ASN A 304 -34.89 1.76 23.07
N GLU A 305 -33.77 2.07 23.71
CA GLU A 305 -33.72 3.02 24.84
C GLU A 305 -33.09 4.35 24.42
N SER A 306 -33.71 5.45 24.83
CA SER A 306 -33.15 6.80 24.68
C SER A 306 -32.24 7.10 25.87
N THR A 307 -31.04 7.63 25.61
CA THR A 307 -30.16 8.09 26.70
C THR A 307 -30.65 9.39 27.34
N GLY A 308 -31.70 10.02 26.79
CA GLY A 308 -32.36 11.21 27.36
C GLY A 308 -31.54 12.50 27.28
N ILE A 309 -30.46 12.53 26.50
CA ILE A 309 -29.43 13.58 26.61
C ILE A 309 -29.20 14.36 25.29
N VAL A 310 -29.01 15.68 25.42
CA VAL A 310 -28.87 16.63 24.31
C VAL A 310 -27.55 16.45 23.54
N GLN A 311 -27.70 16.31 22.22
CA GLN A 311 -26.65 16.02 21.26
C GLN A 311 -25.53 17.08 21.23
N ARG A 312 -24.27 16.65 21.40
CA ARG A 312 -23.12 17.45 20.97
C ARG A 312 -22.86 17.17 19.49
N ARG A 313 -22.62 18.23 18.71
CA ARG A 313 -22.30 18.12 17.27
C ARG A 313 -21.04 17.27 17.08
N SER A 314 -21.18 16.11 16.45
CA SER A 314 -20.03 15.26 16.13
C SER A 314 -19.16 15.95 15.08
N GLN A 315 -17.86 16.01 15.34
CA GLN A 315 -16.87 16.57 14.42
C GLN A 315 -16.44 15.55 13.37
N SER A 316 -16.80 14.28 13.55
CA SER A 316 -16.51 13.16 12.67
C SER A 316 -17.78 12.36 12.39
N PHE A 317 -17.82 11.68 11.25
CA PHE A 317 -18.98 10.90 10.86
C PHE A 317 -18.56 9.72 10.00
N VAL A 318 -19.44 8.73 9.86
CA VAL A 318 -19.19 7.46 9.18
C VAL A 318 -20.39 7.08 8.34
N ASN A 319 -20.13 6.45 7.20
CA ASN A 319 -21.11 5.72 6.40
C ASN A 319 -20.61 4.28 6.17
N GLN A 320 -21.23 3.54 5.25
CA GLN A 320 -20.86 2.15 4.98
C GLN A 320 -19.47 1.96 4.35
N ARG A 321 -18.86 3.00 3.76
CA ARG A 321 -17.58 2.90 3.04
C ARG A 321 -16.42 3.62 3.73
N TYR A 322 -16.67 4.78 4.34
CA TYR A 322 -15.63 5.61 4.95
C TYR A 322 -16.09 6.26 6.26
N ALA A 323 -15.11 6.59 7.10
CA ALA A 323 -15.25 7.55 8.18
C ALA A 323 -14.43 8.80 7.88
N TRP A 324 -15.03 9.97 8.10
CA TRP A 324 -14.42 11.28 7.93
C TRP A 324 -13.97 11.80 9.29
N LEU A 325 -12.66 11.88 9.49
CA LEU A 325 -12.01 12.32 10.71
C LEU A 325 -11.47 13.74 10.52
N ARG A 326 -12.01 14.70 11.27
CA ARG A 326 -11.65 16.11 11.10
C ARG A 326 -10.24 16.34 11.60
N ILE A 327 -9.42 17.08 10.87
CA ILE A 327 -8.08 17.46 11.33
C ILE A 327 -8.22 18.47 12.48
N ARG A 328 -7.63 18.12 13.64
CA ARG A 328 -7.60 18.92 14.86
C ARG A 328 -6.39 19.85 14.91
N SER A 329 -5.22 19.38 14.47
CA SER A 329 -3.99 20.18 14.44
C SER A 329 -3.07 19.71 13.32
N ILE A 330 -2.27 20.63 12.80
CA ILE A 330 -1.17 20.39 11.87
C ILE A 330 0.03 21.17 12.40
N GLU A 331 1.19 20.51 12.52
CA GLU A 331 2.44 21.09 13.02
C GLU A 331 3.58 20.69 12.06
N ARG A 332 4.55 21.58 11.80
CA ARG A 332 5.82 21.22 11.16
C ARG A 332 6.81 20.80 12.24
N VAL A 333 7.49 19.67 12.03
CA VAL A 333 8.47 19.12 12.98
C VAL A 333 9.72 18.75 12.21
N HIS A 334 10.84 19.41 12.54
CA HIS A 334 12.13 19.06 11.97
C HIS A 334 12.50 17.61 12.32
N PHE A 335 12.93 16.87 11.31
CA PHE A 335 13.27 15.45 11.42
C PHE A 335 14.51 15.14 10.60
N LYS A 336 15.36 14.29 11.18
CA LYS A 336 16.54 13.73 10.53
C LYS A 336 16.60 12.24 10.82
N GLY A 337 16.35 11.41 9.82
CA GLY A 337 16.32 9.96 9.99
C GLY A 337 15.59 9.24 8.87
N TYR A 338 15.23 7.98 9.11
CA TYR A 338 14.54 7.16 8.12
C TYR A 338 13.02 7.36 8.14
N VAL A 339 12.43 7.54 6.95
CA VAL A 339 11.00 7.48 6.69
C VAL A 339 10.67 6.27 5.82
N TYR A 340 9.45 5.76 5.93
CA TYR A 340 9.04 4.48 5.34
C TYR A 340 7.82 4.68 4.45
N ASN A 341 7.74 3.90 3.37
CA ASN A 341 6.58 3.85 2.49
C ASN A 341 6.31 2.40 2.06
N LEU A 342 5.08 2.10 1.65
CA LEU A 342 4.66 0.77 1.23
C LEU A 342 4.25 0.79 -0.23
N GLU A 343 4.74 -0.20 -0.98
CA GLU A 343 4.20 -0.58 -2.26
C GLU A 343 3.29 -1.77 -2.03
N VAL A 344 2.03 -1.63 -2.41
CA VAL A 344 0.99 -2.62 -2.17
C VAL A 344 0.60 -3.22 -3.51
N GLU A 345 0.66 -4.53 -3.60
CA GLU A 345 0.24 -5.27 -4.79
C GLU A 345 -1.23 -4.92 -5.09
N GLU A 346 -1.53 -4.64 -6.37
CA GLU A 346 -2.86 -4.27 -6.88
C GLU A 346 -3.48 -2.98 -6.29
N SER A 347 -2.75 -2.21 -5.48
CA SER A 347 -3.25 -0.96 -4.91
C SER A 347 -2.19 0.11 -4.72
N SER A 348 -2.51 1.33 -5.12
CA SER A 348 -1.66 2.48 -4.90
C SER A 348 -1.86 3.13 -3.52
N SER A 349 -2.47 2.44 -2.55
CA SER A 349 -2.78 3.03 -1.24
C SER A 349 -2.78 2.03 -0.09
N PHE A 350 -2.61 2.53 1.13
CA PHE A 350 -2.68 1.73 2.35
C PHE A 350 -3.22 2.54 3.53
N VAL A 351 -3.48 1.86 4.64
CA VAL A 351 -3.95 2.49 5.88
C VAL A 351 -2.82 2.49 6.91
N THR A 352 -2.50 3.67 7.44
CA THR A 352 -1.57 3.83 8.57
C THR A 352 -2.19 4.72 9.63
N GLU A 353 -2.04 4.35 10.91
CA GLU A 353 -2.65 5.07 12.04
C GLU A 353 -4.16 5.38 11.83
N LEU A 354 -4.88 4.40 11.27
CA LEU A 354 -6.30 4.46 10.88
C LEU A 354 -6.64 5.33 9.66
N ILE A 355 -5.69 6.02 9.03
CA ILE A 355 -5.95 6.91 7.89
C ILE A 355 -5.46 6.32 6.57
N ALA A 356 -6.21 6.51 5.49
CA ALA A 356 -5.78 6.15 4.14
C ALA A 356 -4.74 7.14 3.60
N VAL A 357 -3.62 6.59 3.13
CA VAL A 357 -2.50 7.30 2.49
C VAL A 357 -2.14 6.63 1.17
N HIS A 358 -1.57 7.39 0.24
CA HIS A 358 -1.17 6.89 -1.07
C HIS A 358 0.30 6.45 -1.09
N ASN A 359 0.63 5.44 -1.89
CA ASN A 359 2.00 4.91 -2.04
C ASN A 359 2.90 5.84 -2.86
N SER A 360 2.33 6.71 -3.67
CA SER A 360 3.05 7.47 -4.70
C SER A 360 2.49 8.87 -4.92
N MET A 361 3.26 9.72 -5.58
CA MET A 361 2.91 11.10 -5.87
C MET A 361 2.14 11.26 -7.18
N HIS A 362 2.13 10.23 -8.04
CA HIS A 362 1.34 10.21 -9.29
C HIS A 362 -0.11 10.64 -9.07
N ALA A 363 -0.71 10.23 -7.95
CA ALA A 363 -2.09 10.59 -7.61
C ALA A 363 -2.38 12.11 -7.55
N ARG A 364 -1.36 12.95 -7.31
CA ARG A 364 -1.51 14.40 -7.30
C ARG A 364 -1.15 15.04 -8.64
N TYR A 365 -0.01 14.64 -9.18
CA TYR A 365 0.65 15.39 -10.24
C TYR A 365 0.35 14.89 -11.65
N THR A 366 -0.13 13.65 -11.78
CA THR A 366 -0.54 13.10 -13.07
C THR A 366 -2.00 13.48 -13.33
N PRO A 367 -2.27 14.29 -14.36
CA PRO A 367 -3.64 14.60 -14.74
C PRO A 367 -4.41 13.31 -15.08
N ALA A 368 -5.69 13.28 -14.74
CA ALA A 368 -6.53 12.11 -14.99
C ALA A 368 -6.55 11.75 -16.49
N GLU A 369 -6.57 12.75 -17.36
CA GLU A 369 -6.54 12.60 -18.81
C GLU A 369 -5.28 11.88 -19.32
N VAL A 370 -4.15 12.05 -18.63
CA VAL A 370 -2.90 11.34 -18.92
C VAL A 370 -3.00 9.90 -18.44
N PHE A 371 -3.47 9.72 -17.20
CA PHE A 371 -3.65 8.39 -16.60
C PHE A 371 -4.60 7.49 -17.41
N TYR A 372 -5.66 8.06 -18.00
CA TYR A 372 -6.63 7.35 -18.84
C TYR A 372 -6.29 7.33 -20.34
N TYR A 373 -5.18 7.93 -20.77
CA TYR A 373 -4.89 8.11 -22.19
C TYR A 373 -4.69 6.77 -22.91
N GLY A 374 -5.48 6.48 -23.94
CA GLY A 374 -5.45 5.18 -24.62
C GLY A 374 -6.26 4.06 -23.94
N ALA A 375 -6.99 4.37 -22.86
CA ALA A 375 -7.91 3.47 -22.18
C ALA A 375 -9.37 3.94 -22.29
N LYS A 376 -10.32 3.02 -22.13
CA LYS A 376 -11.76 3.30 -22.03
C LYS A 376 -12.41 2.55 -20.88
N PRO A 377 -13.50 3.09 -20.30
CA PRO A 377 -14.28 2.35 -19.31
C PRO A 377 -14.82 1.04 -19.91
N ASP A 378 -14.70 -0.07 -19.19
CA ASP A 378 -15.35 -1.32 -19.55
C ASP A 378 -16.84 -1.21 -19.22
N PRO A 379 -17.73 -1.30 -20.23
CA PRO A 379 -19.16 -1.11 -20.03
C PRO A 379 -19.80 -2.18 -19.14
N ASN A 380 -19.12 -3.32 -18.90
CA ASN A 380 -19.64 -4.42 -18.10
C ASN A 380 -19.25 -4.36 -16.62
N LEU A 381 -18.38 -3.42 -16.22
CA LEU A 381 -17.92 -3.28 -14.84
C LEU A 381 -18.65 -2.13 -14.15
N THR A 382 -19.39 -2.46 -13.08
CA THR A 382 -20.29 -1.55 -12.37
C THR A 382 -19.62 -0.83 -11.17
N GLU A 383 -20.40 0.03 -10.52
CA GLU A 383 -20.02 0.85 -9.37
C GLU A 383 -19.39 0.02 -8.22
N GLY A 384 -18.23 0.43 -7.71
CA GLY A 384 -17.55 -0.21 -6.57
C GLY A 384 -16.29 -1.01 -6.92
N VAL A 385 -16.01 -1.21 -8.20
CA VAL A 385 -14.74 -1.79 -8.69
C VAL A 385 -13.64 -0.69 -8.73
N PRO A 386 -12.37 -0.95 -8.34
CA PRO A 386 -11.29 0.03 -8.47
C PRO A 386 -11.07 0.48 -9.93
N ASP A 387 -10.67 1.73 -10.16
CA ASP A 387 -10.54 2.27 -11.53
C ASP A 387 -9.51 1.50 -12.38
N ILE A 388 -8.45 0.96 -11.77
CA ILE A 388 -7.48 0.08 -12.45
C ILE A 388 -8.11 -1.17 -13.08
N VAL A 389 -9.25 -1.62 -12.54
CA VAL A 389 -9.99 -2.79 -13.03
C VAL A 389 -11.14 -2.36 -13.95
N LYS A 390 -11.73 -1.18 -13.76
CA LYS A 390 -12.84 -0.67 -14.56
C LYS A 390 -12.47 -0.27 -15.98
N TYR A 391 -11.21 -0.03 -16.29
CA TYR A 391 -10.79 0.48 -17.60
C TYR A 391 -9.99 -0.56 -18.37
N ARG A 392 -10.23 -0.63 -19.68
CA ARG A 392 -9.48 -1.46 -20.62
C ARG A 392 -8.56 -0.57 -21.47
N VAL A 393 -7.29 -0.95 -21.57
CA VAL A 393 -6.34 -0.30 -22.47
C VAL A 393 -6.62 -0.74 -23.91
N GLU A 394 -7.12 0.17 -24.75
CA GLU A 394 -7.43 -0.09 -26.17
C GLU A 394 -6.27 0.27 -27.10
N ASP A 395 -5.46 1.26 -26.72
CA ASP A 395 -4.23 1.62 -27.42
C ASP A 395 -3.01 1.46 -26.48
N PRO A 396 -2.47 0.23 -26.37
CA PRO A 396 -1.33 -0.04 -25.50
C PRO A 396 -0.10 0.80 -25.82
N LEU A 397 0.13 1.14 -27.09
CA LEU A 397 1.33 1.89 -27.48
C LEU A 397 1.26 3.33 -26.97
N ARG A 398 0.14 4.01 -27.18
CA ARG A 398 -0.06 5.38 -26.69
C ARG A 398 -0.09 5.44 -25.17
N HIS A 399 -0.76 4.48 -24.54
CA HIS A 399 -0.82 4.37 -23.08
C HIS A 399 0.57 4.16 -22.49
N ASP A 400 1.37 3.27 -23.07
CA ASP A 400 2.72 3.01 -22.61
C ASP A 400 3.64 4.22 -22.76
N VAL A 401 3.69 4.84 -23.94
CA VAL A 401 4.61 5.96 -24.22
C VAL A 401 4.28 7.18 -23.35
N ILE A 402 3.01 7.53 -23.19
CA ILE A 402 2.64 8.68 -22.36
C ILE A 402 2.97 8.46 -20.89
N ASN A 403 2.74 7.24 -20.37
CA ASN A 403 3.08 6.91 -18.97
C ASN A 403 4.59 6.90 -18.77
N ILE A 404 5.40 6.39 -19.71
CA ILE A 404 6.88 6.46 -19.63
C ILE A 404 7.37 7.91 -19.54
N ILE A 405 6.81 8.80 -20.38
CA ILE A 405 7.19 10.23 -20.38
C ILE A 405 6.74 10.90 -19.07
N GLU A 406 5.55 10.55 -18.57
CA GLU A 406 5.03 11.05 -17.31
C GLU A 406 5.83 10.54 -16.11
N ASP A 407 6.18 9.25 -16.06
CA ASP A 407 7.04 8.64 -15.05
C ASP A 407 8.36 9.42 -14.96
N ARG A 408 8.99 9.71 -16.11
CA ARG A 408 10.20 10.54 -16.17
C ARG A 408 9.98 11.94 -15.55
N ARG A 409 8.88 12.61 -15.90
CA ARG A 409 8.56 13.94 -15.36
C ARG A 409 8.36 13.90 -13.83
N ILE A 410 7.64 12.88 -13.33
CA ILE A 410 7.40 12.69 -11.90
C ILE A 410 8.69 12.39 -11.16
N GLU A 411 9.58 11.59 -11.74
CA GLU A 411 10.90 11.31 -11.15
C GLU A 411 11.77 12.57 -11.04
N ASP A 412 11.81 13.41 -12.07
CA ASP A 412 12.58 14.65 -12.07
C ASP A 412 12.05 15.64 -11.03
N MET A 413 10.74 15.87 -11.00
CA MET A 413 10.12 16.66 -9.92
C MET A 413 10.42 16.09 -8.53
N GLY A 414 10.42 14.76 -8.40
CA GLY A 414 10.69 14.11 -7.12
C GLY A 414 12.11 14.34 -6.62
N VAL A 415 13.11 14.34 -7.50
CA VAL A 415 14.51 14.65 -7.13
C VAL A 415 14.65 16.09 -6.66
N GLU A 416 13.99 17.04 -7.31
CA GLU A 416 14.04 18.45 -6.94
C GLU A 416 13.31 18.73 -5.62
N MET A 417 12.14 18.14 -5.45
CA MET A 417 11.27 18.41 -4.30
C MET A 417 11.67 17.61 -3.05
N TRP A 418 12.34 16.45 -3.19
CA TRP A 418 12.56 15.51 -2.08
C TRP A 418 14.04 15.06 -1.97
N PRO A 419 14.80 15.62 -1.02
CA PRO A 419 16.23 15.29 -0.84
C PRO A 419 16.54 13.78 -0.71
N GLY A 420 15.59 12.99 -0.21
CA GLY A 420 15.73 11.52 -0.06
C GLY A 420 15.43 10.70 -1.32
N TYR A 421 14.70 11.26 -2.30
CA TYR A 421 14.18 10.51 -3.45
C TYR A 421 15.26 10.16 -4.48
N LYS A 422 16.31 10.98 -4.58
CA LYS A 422 17.44 10.73 -5.49
C LYS A 422 18.01 9.31 -5.34
N HIS A 423 18.13 8.82 -4.10
CA HIS A 423 18.66 7.48 -3.83
C HIS A 423 17.69 6.38 -4.28
N GLU A 424 16.37 6.56 -4.09
CA GLU A 424 15.35 5.64 -4.60
C GLU A 424 15.41 5.56 -6.11
N ARG A 425 15.38 6.72 -6.77
CA ARG A 425 15.44 6.80 -8.23
C ARG A 425 16.68 6.10 -8.77
N LEU A 426 17.85 6.33 -8.18
CA LEU A 426 19.08 5.65 -8.59
C LEU A 426 18.99 4.14 -8.42
N PHE A 427 18.43 3.66 -7.30
CA PHE A 427 18.24 2.22 -7.09
C PHE A 427 17.21 1.62 -8.04
N SER A 428 16.05 2.27 -8.21
CA SER A 428 15.00 1.85 -9.16
C SER A 428 15.54 1.82 -10.58
N ASN A 429 16.34 2.81 -10.99
CA ASN A 429 16.99 2.85 -12.29
C ASN A 429 18.02 1.75 -12.46
N ALA A 430 18.82 1.45 -11.43
CA ALA A 430 19.80 0.36 -11.46
C ALA A 430 19.13 -1.01 -11.54
N TYR A 431 18.07 -1.22 -10.73
CA TYR A 431 17.29 -2.44 -10.77
C TYR A 431 16.59 -2.59 -12.13
N PHE A 432 15.92 -1.53 -12.60
CA PHE A 432 15.34 -1.47 -13.94
C PHE A 432 16.38 -1.88 -14.99
N TRP A 433 17.54 -1.22 -15.02
CA TRP A 433 18.65 -1.52 -15.93
C TRP A 433 19.11 -2.98 -15.89
N SER A 434 19.18 -3.57 -14.69
CA SER A 434 19.58 -4.97 -14.51
C SER A 434 18.61 -5.96 -15.17
N GLN A 435 17.32 -5.63 -15.20
CA GLN A 435 16.27 -6.49 -15.76
C GLN A 435 16.06 -6.28 -17.26
N ARG A 436 16.58 -5.19 -17.84
CA ARG A 436 16.36 -4.88 -19.26
C ARG A 436 17.33 -5.62 -20.18
N MET A 437 16.83 -5.87 -21.39
CA MET A 437 17.61 -6.45 -22.48
C MET A 437 18.75 -5.52 -22.92
N ASP A 438 19.86 -6.12 -23.36
CA ASP A 438 20.92 -5.41 -24.07
C ASP A 438 20.43 -5.07 -25.50
N VAL A 439 20.32 -3.77 -25.80
CA VAL A 439 19.79 -3.27 -27.06
C VAL A 439 20.80 -3.48 -28.19
N GLY A 440 22.09 -3.33 -27.88
CA GLY A 440 23.20 -3.55 -28.80
C GLY A 440 23.28 -5.00 -29.28
N GLU A 441 23.25 -5.95 -28.34
CA GLU A 441 23.23 -7.39 -28.68
C GLU A 441 21.98 -7.78 -29.47
N PHE A 442 20.83 -7.18 -29.16
CA PHE A 442 19.62 -7.39 -29.95
C PHE A 442 19.80 -6.88 -31.39
N PHE A 443 20.42 -5.71 -31.57
CA PHE A 443 20.72 -5.19 -32.89
C PHE A 443 21.66 -6.12 -33.66
N GLU A 444 22.79 -6.50 -33.08
CA GLU A 444 23.76 -7.40 -33.71
C GLU A 444 23.12 -8.73 -34.12
N ARG A 445 22.30 -9.30 -33.23
CA ARG A 445 21.69 -10.61 -33.46
C ARG A 445 20.58 -10.61 -34.49
N TYR A 446 19.79 -9.53 -34.57
CA TYR A 446 18.53 -9.55 -35.33
C TYR A 446 18.42 -8.51 -36.45
N LEU A 447 19.27 -7.47 -36.47
CA LEU A 447 19.08 -6.29 -37.32
C LEU A 447 20.32 -5.90 -38.12
N SER A 448 21.53 -6.16 -37.62
CA SER A 448 22.82 -5.80 -38.25
C SER A 448 22.92 -6.18 -39.72
N HIS A 449 22.54 -7.41 -40.06
CA HIS A 449 22.59 -7.97 -41.42
C HIS A 449 21.69 -7.24 -42.43
N PHE A 450 20.73 -6.44 -41.94
CA PHE A 450 19.79 -5.67 -42.75
C PHE A 450 20.12 -4.19 -42.74
N TYR A 451 21.14 -3.75 -42.00
CA TYR A 451 21.46 -2.34 -41.82
C TYR A 451 22.65 -1.94 -42.71
N ASP A 452 22.48 -0.85 -43.45
CA ASP A 452 23.57 -0.24 -44.21
C ASP A 452 24.09 0.99 -43.46
N ASP A 453 25.31 0.90 -42.93
CA ASP A 453 25.96 1.99 -42.18
C ASP A 453 26.13 3.28 -42.99
N LYS A 454 26.37 3.16 -44.30
CA LYS A 454 26.59 4.32 -45.16
C LYS A 454 25.29 5.09 -45.36
N THR A 455 24.21 4.41 -45.69
CA THR A 455 22.92 5.06 -45.94
C THR A 455 22.11 5.28 -44.68
N GLY A 456 22.35 4.51 -43.61
CA GLY A 456 21.55 4.48 -42.38
C GLY A 456 20.17 3.88 -42.57
N LYS A 457 19.99 3.05 -43.60
CA LYS A 457 18.70 2.47 -43.97
C LYS A 457 18.74 0.96 -43.75
N TYR A 458 17.55 0.42 -43.53
CA TYR A 458 17.37 -1.02 -43.51
C TYR A 458 17.02 -1.53 -44.91
N ASP A 459 17.76 -2.51 -45.39
CA ASP A 459 17.48 -3.25 -46.61
C ASP A 459 17.10 -4.70 -46.30
N ILE A 460 15.97 -5.14 -46.87
CA ILE A 460 15.43 -6.49 -46.75
C ILE A 460 15.53 -7.27 -48.05
N SER A 461 16.19 -6.72 -49.08
CA SER A 461 16.37 -7.37 -50.38
C SER A 461 16.99 -8.76 -50.25
N SER A 462 17.96 -8.92 -49.34
CA SER A 462 18.64 -10.16 -49.01
C SER A 462 17.76 -11.18 -48.27
N MET A 463 16.67 -10.73 -47.65
CA MET A 463 15.78 -11.55 -46.81
C MET A 463 14.60 -12.15 -47.60
N ILE A 464 14.33 -11.63 -48.79
CA ILE A 464 13.16 -11.96 -49.61
C ILE A 464 13.60 -12.90 -50.74
N PRO A 465 13.05 -14.13 -50.83
CA PRO A 465 13.36 -15.04 -51.93
C PRO A 465 13.06 -14.39 -53.30
N PRO A 466 13.96 -14.53 -54.30
CA PRO A 466 13.72 -14.07 -55.66
C PRO A 466 12.38 -14.62 -56.19
N GLY A 467 11.60 -13.80 -56.90
CA GLY A 467 10.26 -14.17 -57.38
C GLY A 467 9.13 -14.10 -56.34
N SER A 468 9.40 -13.74 -55.08
CA SER A 468 8.35 -13.61 -54.05
C SER A 468 7.27 -12.56 -54.41
N ASN A 469 6.00 -12.95 -54.21
CA ASN A 469 4.83 -12.09 -54.44
C ASN A 469 4.73 -10.92 -53.43
N SER A 470 3.86 -9.96 -53.73
CA SER A 470 3.69 -8.73 -52.92
C SER A 470 3.28 -8.97 -51.47
N LYS A 471 2.49 -10.02 -51.19
CA LYS A 471 2.06 -10.39 -49.83
C LYS A 471 3.23 -10.85 -48.98
N VAL A 472 4.09 -11.72 -49.52
CA VAL A 472 5.30 -12.21 -48.85
C VAL A 472 6.25 -11.06 -48.55
N ARG A 473 6.51 -10.20 -49.54
CA ARG A 473 7.35 -9.00 -49.35
C ARG A 473 6.83 -8.08 -48.24
N ARG A 474 5.50 -7.92 -48.13
CA ARG A 474 4.86 -7.13 -47.06
C ARG A 474 5.07 -7.76 -45.69
N ALA A 475 4.93 -9.08 -45.56
CA ALA A 475 5.09 -9.79 -44.29
C ALA A 475 6.53 -9.68 -43.74
N TYR A 476 7.56 -9.84 -44.58
CA TYR A 476 8.96 -9.65 -44.18
C TYR A 476 9.25 -8.21 -43.75
N ARG A 477 8.69 -7.23 -44.48
CA ARG A 477 8.82 -5.81 -44.12
C ARG A 477 8.16 -5.50 -42.78
N GLU A 478 6.97 -6.04 -42.53
CA GLU A 478 6.29 -5.91 -41.24
C GLU A 478 7.09 -6.57 -40.11
N TYR A 479 7.62 -7.77 -40.32
CA TYR A 479 8.46 -8.46 -39.36
C TYR A 479 9.68 -7.63 -38.95
N LEU A 480 10.42 -7.09 -39.92
CA LEU A 480 11.58 -6.26 -39.63
C LEU A 480 11.16 -4.96 -38.92
N ASN A 481 10.11 -4.29 -39.40
CA ASN A 481 9.60 -3.08 -38.79
C ASN A 481 9.19 -3.28 -37.32
N ARG A 482 8.61 -4.44 -36.96
CA ARG A 482 8.30 -4.77 -35.56
C ARG A 482 9.57 -4.86 -34.70
N ARG A 483 10.65 -5.46 -35.22
CA ARG A 483 11.92 -5.59 -34.49
C ARG A 483 12.64 -4.25 -34.35
N ILE A 484 12.67 -3.44 -35.40
CA ILE A 484 13.21 -2.07 -35.34
C ILE A 484 12.43 -1.25 -34.33
N ALA A 485 11.10 -1.30 -34.37
CA ALA A 485 10.25 -0.57 -33.44
C ALA A 485 10.45 -1.03 -31.98
N ARG A 486 10.60 -2.34 -31.74
CA ARG A 486 10.94 -2.89 -30.41
C ARG A 486 12.30 -2.39 -29.92
N MET A 487 13.34 -2.47 -30.74
CA MET A 487 14.68 -1.99 -30.38
C MET A 487 14.65 -0.50 -30.04
N ARG A 488 14.02 0.32 -30.88
CA ARG A 488 13.93 1.78 -30.67
C ARG A 488 13.12 2.15 -29.45
N HIS A 489 12.00 1.46 -29.20
CA HIS A 489 11.18 1.67 -28.01
C HIS A 489 11.99 1.34 -26.75
N GLU A 490 12.62 0.17 -26.70
CA GLU A 490 13.44 -0.24 -25.56
C GLU A 490 14.61 0.72 -25.31
N ALA A 491 15.31 1.11 -26.37
CA ALA A 491 16.42 2.06 -26.28
C ALA A 491 15.96 3.43 -25.79
N PHE A 492 14.82 3.92 -26.28
CA PHE A 492 14.24 5.19 -25.84
C PHE A 492 13.82 5.12 -24.37
N LEU A 493 13.15 4.03 -23.96
CA LEU A 493 12.77 3.80 -22.57
C LEU A 493 14.01 3.81 -21.65
N GLN A 494 15.03 3.01 -21.97
CA GLN A 494 16.27 2.98 -21.18
C GLN A 494 16.94 4.35 -21.14
N ARG A 495 17.06 5.02 -22.29
CA ARG A 495 17.70 6.33 -22.38
C ARG A 495 16.95 7.39 -21.57
N LEU A 496 15.63 7.41 -21.65
CA LEU A 496 14.82 8.42 -20.97
C LEU A 496 14.85 8.21 -19.45
N ILE A 497 14.71 6.98 -18.96
CA ILE A 497 14.68 6.69 -17.52
C ILE A 497 16.07 6.80 -16.89
N THR A 498 17.07 6.18 -17.52
CA THR A 498 18.38 5.95 -16.89
C THR A 498 19.48 6.89 -17.37
N GLY A 499 19.27 7.61 -18.47
CA GLY A 499 20.30 8.40 -19.14
C GLY A 499 21.26 7.59 -20.00
N LYS A 500 21.09 6.26 -20.08
CA LYS A 500 22.00 5.33 -20.78
C LYS A 500 21.20 4.36 -21.68
N ILE A 501 21.88 3.76 -22.66
CA ILE A 501 21.34 2.64 -23.47
C ILE A 501 22.27 1.45 -23.29
N LYS A 502 21.72 0.28 -22.92
CA LYS A 502 22.50 -0.93 -22.71
C LYS A 502 22.98 -1.48 -24.06
N GLY A 503 24.30 -1.65 -24.21
CA GLY A 503 24.94 -1.98 -25.50
C GLY A 503 24.96 -0.85 -26.52
N ALA A 504 24.97 0.42 -26.08
CA ALA A 504 24.99 1.60 -26.96
C ALA A 504 26.17 1.65 -27.94
N ASP A 505 27.28 1.01 -27.61
CA ASP A 505 28.50 0.88 -28.41
C ASP A 505 28.31 -0.01 -29.64
N LYS A 506 27.41 -1.00 -29.56
CA LYS A 506 27.06 -1.92 -30.66
C LYS A 506 25.95 -1.40 -31.57
N LEU A 507 25.32 -0.27 -31.21
CA LEU A 507 24.28 0.35 -32.02
C LEU A 507 24.88 1.27 -33.09
N PRO A 508 24.37 1.24 -34.33
CA PRO A 508 24.83 2.16 -35.36
C PRO A 508 24.65 3.61 -34.94
N LEU A 509 25.65 4.44 -35.26
CA LEU A 509 25.69 5.84 -34.82
C LEU A 509 24.42 6.62 -35.17
N LYS A 510 23.86 6.41 -36.37
CA LYS A 510 22.62 7.07 -36.81
C LYS A 510 21.39 6.62 -36.03
N GLU A 511 21.30 5.36 -35.61
CA GLU A 511 20.20 4.88 -34.76
C GLU A 511 20.34 5.46 -33.35
N ARG A 512 21.55 5.41 -32.78
CA ARG A 512 21.83 6.00 -31.47
C ARG A 512 21.51 7.50 -31.46
N GLN A 513 21.99 8.26 -32.44
CA GLN A 513 21.70 9.69 -32.56
C GLN A 513 20.20 9.98 -32.70
N LEU A 514 19.46 9.18 -33.46
CA LEU A 514 18.00 9.33 -33.58
C LEU A 514 17.32 9.20 -32.20
N ILE A 515 17.70 8.19 -31.42
CA ILE A 515 17.11 7.93 -30.09
C ILE A 515 17.51 9.03 -29.10
N GLU A 516 18.80 9.39 -29.05
CA GLU A 516 19.33 10.46 -28.20
C GLU A 516 18.64 11.80 -28.47
N ASN A 517 18.51 12.18 -29.73
CA ASN A 517 17.85 13.44 -30.10
C ASN A 517 16.37 13.45 -29.70
N VAL A 518 15.65 12.34 -29.87
CA VAL A 518 14.24 12.25 -29.46
C VAL A 518 14.11 12.31 -27.93
N ALA A 519 15.00 11.65 -27.19
CA ALA A 519 15.01 11.70 -25.72
C ALA A 519 15.34 13.11 -25.21
N ALA A 520 16.38 13.76 -25.75
CA ALA A 520 16.75 15.12 -25.37
C ALA A 520 15.62 16.13 -25.66
N GLU A 521 14.94 16.00 -26.80
CA GLU A 521 13.77 16.83 -27.12
C GLU A 521 12.61 16.64 -26.13
N VAL A 522 12.42 15.42 -25.62
CA VAL A 522 11.41 15.13 -24.59
C VAL A 522 11.84 15.78 -23.28
N GLU A 523 13.07 15.55 -22.82
CA GLU A 523 13.63 16.14 -21.59
C GLU A 523 13.51 17.69 -21.61
N ASP A 524 13.89 18.33 -22.72
CA ASP A 524 13.78 19.78 -22.87
C ASP A 524 12.34 20.29 -22.83
N ALA A 525 11.40 19.53 -23.38
CA ALA A 525 9.98 19.87 -23.38
C ALA A 525 9.30 19.62 -22.02
N LEU A 526 9.88 18.76 -21.16
CA LEU A 526 9.37 18.50 -19.81
C LEU A 526 9.78 19.59 -18.81
N LYS A 527 10.98 20.18 -18.92
CA LYS A 527 11.48 21.24 -18.01
C LYS A 527 10.46 22.34 -17.65
N PRO A 528 9.64 22.88 -18.59
CA PRO A 528 8.65 23.92 -18.26
C PRO A 528 7.44 23.43 -17.46
N ILE A 529 7.21 22.12 -17.41
CA ILE A 529 6.07 21.47 -16.73
C ILE A 529 6.49 20.58 -15.55
N GLU A 530 7.79 20.52 -15.23
CA GLU A 530 8.39 19.92 -14.02
C GLU A 530 8.30 20.86 -12.80
N LYS A 531 7.24 21.68 -12.73
CA LYS A 531 7.04 22.62 -11.62
C LYS A 531 5.71 22.32 -10.94
N GLU A 532 5.68 22.45 -9.61
CA GLU A 532 4.49 22.19 -8.80
C GLU A 532 3.25 22.98 -9.27
N ASN A 533 3.45 24.21 -9.76
CA ASN A 533 2.39 25.11 -10.21
C ASN A 533 2.11 25.03 -11.72
N ALA A 534 2.59 24.00 -12.42
CA ALA A 534 2.29 23.83 -13.84
C ALA A 534 0.78 23.63 -14.06
N SER A 535 0.21 24.35 -15.02
CA SER A 535 -1.21 24.19 -15.37
C SER A 535 -1.49 22.76 -15.85
N LYS A 536 -2.50 22.10 -15.26
CA LYS A 536 -2.94 20.75 -15.66
C LYS A 536 -3.18 20.65 -17.17
N ALA A 537 -3.84 21.65 -17.76
CA ALA A 537 -4.12 21.68 -19.20
C ALA A 537 -2.81 21.69 -20.03
N LYS A 538 -1.81 22.46 -19.60
CA LYS A 538 -0.51 22.53 -20.26
C LYS A 538 0.27 21.22 -20.12
N VAL A 539 0.19 20.57 -18.96
CA VAL A 539 0.79 19.24 -18.73
C VAL A 539 0.19 18.22 -19.70
N VAL A 540 -1.15 18.12 -19.75
CA VAL A 540 -1.86 17.21 -20.66
C VAL A 540 -1.47 17.46 -22.12
N GLU A 541 -1.57 18.71 -22.58
CA GLU A 541 -1.24 19.09 -23.96
C GLU A 541 0.20 18.70 -24.32
N THR A 542 1.16 19.01 -23.45
CA THR A 542 2.57 18.72 -23.68
C THR A 542 2.82 17.22 -23.78
N LEU A 543 2.29 16.43 -22.84
CA LEU A 543 2.51 14.98 -22.80
C LEU A 543 1.86 14.27 -24.00
N VAL A 544 0.66 14.68 -24.40
CA VAL A 544 -0.01 14.15 -25.60
C VAL A 544 0.80 14.47 -26.86
N ASN A 545 1.26 15.71 -27.01
CA ASN A 545 2.07 16.13 -28.16
C ASN A 545 3.41 15.37 -28.22
N LEU A 546 4.08 15.20 -27.08
CA LEU A 546 5.32 14.43 -27.00
C LEU A 546 5.09 12.96 -27.34
N THR A 547 3.99 12.36 -26.87
CA THR A 547 3.61 10.98 -27.16
C THR A 547 3.51 10.73 -28.67
N GLU A 548 2.73 11.55 -29.39
CA GLU A 548 2.61 11.42 -30.85
C GLU A 548 3.94 11.67 -31.56
N LYS A 549 4.74 12.63 -31.07
CA LYS A 549 6.04 12.96 -31.64
C LYS A 549 7.04 11.81 -31.51
N VAL A 550 7.12 11.18 -30.33
CA VAL A 550 7.97 10.01 -30.06
C VAL A 550 7.55 8.84 -30.94
N ILE A 551 6.26 8.49 -30.97
CA ILE A 551 5.73 7.40 -31.80
C ILE A 551 6.06 7.63 -33.28
N LYS A 552 5.91 8.86 -33.77
CA LYS A 552 6.20 9.23 -35.16
C LYS A 552 7.69 9.19 -35.48
N LYS A 553 8.54 9.87 -34.69
CA LYS A 553 9.99 10.00 -34.95
C LYS A 553 10.72 8.66 -34.85
N LEU A 554 10.37 7.84 -33.86
CA LEU A 554 10.98 6.52 -33.68
C LEU A 554 10.29 5.42 -34.52
N LYS A 555 9.21 5.75 -35.22
CA LYS A 555 8.42 4.84 -36.06
C LYS A 555 7.84 3.65 -35.26
N LEU A 556 7.32 3.93 -34.07
CA LEU A 556 6.87 2.90 -33.11
C LEU A 556 5.53 2.25 -33.43
N LYS A 557 4.82 2.68 -34.48
CA LYS A 557 3.50 2.14 -34.86
C LYS A 557 3.45 0.61 -35.08
N TYR A 558 4.61 -0.04 -35.22
CA TYR A 558 4.73 -1.50 -35.36
C TYR A 558 5.03 -2.21 -34.04
N TYR A 559 5.40 -1.48 -33.00
CA TYR A 559 5.61 -2.02 -31.67
C TYR A 559 4.26 -2.22 -30.96
N LYS A 560 4.16 -3.31 -30.21
CA LYS A 560 2.97 -3.67 -29.42
C LYS A 560 3.47 -3.99 -28.01
N PRO A 561 3.46 -3.01 -27.09
CA PRO A 561 3.88 -3.29 -25.73
C PRO A 561 2.88 -4.21 -25.02
N PRO A 562 3.32 -5.05 -24.07
CA PRO A 562 2.46 -5.96 -23.32
C PRO A 562 1.66 -5.27 -22.21
N ILE A 563 1.21 -4.03 -22.43
CA ILE A 563 0.42 -3.24 -21.47
C ILE A 563 -1.05 -3.69 -21.52
N ARG A 564 -1.62 -3.99 -20.35
CA ARG A 564 -3.00 -4.48 -20.22
C ARG A 564 -3.83 -3.71 -19.20
N ARG A 565 -3.22 -3.20 -18.13
CA ARG A 565 -3.92 -2.48 -17.07
C ARG A 565 -3.73 -0.98 -17.20
N LEU A 566 -4.70 -0.26 -16.65
CA LEU A 566 -4.67 1.18 -16.59
C LEU A 566 -3.54 1.67 -15.66
N GLY A 567 -2.70 2.56 -16.17
CA GLY A 567 -1.53 3.10 -15.45
C GLY A 567 -0.26 2.26 -15.60
N ASP A 568 -0.33 1.09 -16.25
CA ASP A 568 0.84 0.28 -16.51
C ASP A 568 1.71 0.92 -17.60
N SER A 569 3.01 0.88 -17.39
CA SER A 569 4.04 1.25 -18.36
C SER A 569 5.10 0.16 -18.45
N SER A 570 5.85 0.14 -19.55
CA SER A 570 6.95 -0.79 -19.75
C SER A 570 8.06 -0.59 -18.70
N TRP A 571 8.09 0.57 -18.04
CA TRP A 571 8.91 0.83 -16.87
C TRP A 571 8.35 0.09 -15.64
N ASN A 572 7.10 0.35 -15.26
CA ASN A 572 6.44 -0.25 -14.08
C ASN A 572 6.38 -1.78 -14.13
N GLN A 573 6.14 -2.37 -15.30
CA GLN A 573 6.13 -3.83 -15.47
C GLN A 573 7.43 -4.52 -15.03
N THR A 574 8.55 -3.80 -15.00
CA THR A 574 9.84 -4.32 -14.52
C THR A 574 9.81 -4.67 -13.03
N PHE A 575 8.88 -4.10 -12.26
CA PHE A 575 8.77 -4.26 -10.81
C PHE A 575 7.60 -5.15 -10.39
N GLU A 576 6.65 -5.42 -11.29
CA GLU A 576 5.40 -6.10 -10.97
C GLU A 576 5.42 -7.61 -11.23
N GLU A 577 6.16 -8.07 -12.24
CA GLU A 577 6.30 -9.50 -12.52
C GLU A 577 7.56 -10.05 -11.82
N PRO A 578 7.47 -11.13 -11.02
CA PRO A 578 8.65 -11.80 -10.51
C PRO A 578 9.40 -12.41 -11.70
N MET A 579 10.35 -11.68 -12.26
CA MET A 579 11.28 -12.25 -13.21
C MET A 579 12.09 -13.31 -12.46
N GLU A 580 12.06 -14.56 -12.94
CA GLU A 580 12.90 -15.65 -12.46
C GLU A 580 14.38 -15.40 -12.85
N THR A 581 14.92 -14.27 -12.43
CA THR A 581 16.31 -13.86 -12.71
C THR A 581 17.17 -14.26 -11.51
N ASP A 582 18.32 -14.89 -11.75
CA ASP A 582 19.25 -15.25 -10.67
C ASP A 582 19.63 -13.96 -9.90
N PRO A 583 19.47 -13.89 -8.56
CA PRO A 583 19.87 -12.74 -7.77
C PRO A 583 21.31 -12.27 -8.03
N LYS A 584 22.21 -13.17 -8.46
CA LYS A 584 23.58 -12.81 -8.87
C LYS A 584 23.61 -12.00 -10.16
N GLU A 585 22.78 -12.34 -11.14
CA GLU A 585 22.65 -11.60 -12.41
C GLU A 585 22.02 -10.22 -12.18
N VAL A 586 20.99 -10.15 -11.33
CA VAL A 586 20.39 -8.87 -10.91
C VAL A 586 21.45 -7.98 -10.27
N LYS A 587 22.23 -8.52 -9.34
CA LYS A 587 23.32 -7.78 -8.69
C LYS A 587 24.40 -7.34 -9.68
N ALA A 588 24.79 -8.21 -10.61
CA ALA A 588 25.77 -7.88 -11.65
C ALA A 588 25.27 -6.75 -12.56
N GLY A 589 23.99 -6.78 -12.95
CA GLY A 589 23.38 -5.70 -13.73
C GLY A 589 23.24 -4.38 -12.97
N ILE A 590 22.96 -4.43 -11.66
CA ILE A 590 23.00 -3.22 -10.81
C ILE A 590 24.42 -2.66 -10.72
N ASP A 591 25.42 -3.53 -10.54
CA ASP A 591 26.83 -3.11 -10.52
C ASP A 591 27.23 -2.47 -11.87
N ASP A 592 26.86 -3.07 -13.00
CA ASP A 592 27.07 -2.55 -14.36
C ASP A 592 26.45 -1.15 -14.55
N TYR A 593 25.24 -0.91 -14.02
CA TYR A 593 24.63 0.42 -14.09
C TYR A 593 25.47 1.52 -13.43
N PHE A 594 26.07 1.21 -12.27
CA PHE A 594 26.89 2.15 -11.49
C PHE A 594 28.35 2.22 -11.95
N ASP A 595 28.83 1.21 -12.68
CA ASP A 595 30.16 1.21 -13.27
C ASP A 595 30.18 2.17 -14.49
N GLU A 596 30.47 3.45 -14.27
CA GLU A 596 30.75 4.40 -15.36
C GLU A 596 32.10 4.06 -16.02
N ILE A 597 32.11 3.18 -17.02
CA ILE A 597 33.30 2.96 -17.86
C ILE A 597 33.19 3.88 -19.09
N ILE A 598 33.89 5.01 -19.05
CA ILE A 598 34.12 5.90 -20.19
C ILE A 598 35.30 5.36 -20.98
N GLU A 599 35.08 4.79 -22.15
CA GLU A 599 36.15 4.44 -23.09
C GLU A 599 36.42 5.63 -24.03
N VAL A 600 37.61 6.24 -23.92
CA VAL A 600 38.04 7.38 -24.76
C VAL A 600 39.07 6.89 -25.76
N GLU A 601 38.86 7.15 -27.04
CA GLU A 601 39.86 6.92 -28.09
C GLU A 601 40.90 8.06 -28.13
N TYR A 602 42.17 7.68 -28.17
CA TYR A 602 43.32 8.55 -28.29
C TYR A 602 44.11 8.22 -29.56
N ILE A 603 44.79 9.22 -30.11
CA ILE A 603 45.79 9.00 -31.17
C ILE A 603 47.17 9.23 -30.55
N CYS A 604 48.03 8.21 -30.62
CA CYS A 604 49.39 8.33 -30.10
C CYS A 604 50.18 9.37 -30.91
N THR A 605 50.61 10.46 -30.26
CA THR A 605 51.34 11.56 -30.92
C THR A 605 52.75 11.18 -31.40
N LYS A 606 53.27 10.02 -30.98
CA LYS A 606 54.58 9.50 -31.43
C LYS A 606 54.50 8.54 -32.61
N CYS A 607 53.45 7.73 -32.72
CA CYS A 607 53.35 6.69 -33.76
C CYS A 607 52.06 6.74 -34.60
N GLY A 608 51.17 7.69 -34.33
CA GLY A 608 49.92 7.91 -35.09
C GLY A 608 48.86 6.82 -34.92
N ARG A 609 49.11 5.76 -34.13
CA ARG A 609 48.17 4.66 -33.94
C ARG A 609 47.05 5.07 -32.98
N PRO A 610 45.77 4.78 -33.30
CA PRO A 610 44.68 4.93 -32.35
C PRO A 610 44.82 3.88 -31.24
N TYR A 611 44.47 4.27 -30.02
CA TYR A 611 44.33 3.37 -28.87
C TYR A 611 43.22 3.88 -27.96
N SER A 612 42.46 2.97 -27.34
CA SER A 612 41.41 3.35 -26.40
C SER A 612 41.90 3.26 -24.95
N ARG A 613 41.38 4.13 -24.08
CA ARG A 613 41.62 4.07 -22.64
C ARG A 613 40.28 4.13 -21.90
N ARG A 614 40.07 3.18 -20.99
CA ARG A 614 38.89 3.10 -20.13
C ARG A 614 39.11 3.91 -18.85
N TYR A 615 38.16 4.77 -18.50
CA TYR A 615 38.09 5.56 -17.27
C TYR A 615 36.83 5.18 -16.51
N GLY A 616 36.90 5.06 -15.19
CA GLY A 616 35.76 4.65 -14.37
C GLY A 616 36.18 4.14 -13.00
N HIS A 617 35.39 4.39 -11.96
CA HIS A 617 35.79 4.14 -10.59
C HIS A 617 34.81 3.22 -9.86
N ARG A 618 35.29 2.05 -9.41
CA ARG A 618 34.81 1.41 -8.19
C ARG A 618 35.97 1.37 -7.20
N ILE A 619 35.87 2.13 -6.11
CA ILE A 619 36.71 1.86 -4.93
C ILE A 619 36.15 0.55 -4.35
N LYS A 620 36.80 -0.57 -4.66
CA LYS A 620 36.51 -1.83 -3.95
C LYS A 620 36.84 -1.58 -2.46
N PRO A 621 35.94 -1.95 -1.52
CA PRO A 621 36.29 -1.90 -0.11
C PRO A 621 37.47 -2.86 0.13
N GLY A 622 38.66 -2.32 0.37
CA GLY A 622 39.88 -3.07 0.66
C GLY A 622 41.12 -2.74 -0.17
N GLY A 623 41.06 -1.85 -1.17
CA GLY A 623 42.24 -1.43 -1.93
C GLY A 623 42.52 0.06 -1.74
N GLY A 624 43.63 0.42 -1.09
CA GLY A 624 44.07 1.81 -1.00
C GLY A 624 44.21 2.46 -2.39
N ALA A 625 43.73 3.69 -2.54
CA ALA A 625 43.82 4.42 -3.79
C ALA A 625 45.30 4.64 -4.18
N PRO A 626 45.72 4.39 -5.44
CA PRO A 626 46.86 5.11 -5.95
C PRO A 626 46.43 6.57 -6.20
N PRO A 627 47.27 7.55 -5.90
CA PRO A 627 46.93 8.95 -6.09
C PRO A 627 46.67 9.26 -7.59
N PRO A 628 45.96 10.36 -7.91
CA PRO A 628 45.70 10.76 -9.28
C PRO A 628 47.02 10.92 -10.04
N GLY A 629 47.18 10.21 -11.17
CA GLY A 629 48.35 10.34 -12.05
C GLY A 629 49.25 9.11 -12.21
N VAL A 630 48.85 7.92 -11.77
CA VAL A 630 49.70 6.72 -11.93
C VAL A 630 49.53 6.06 -13.31
N ASN A 631 50.59 6.10 -14.12
CA ASN A 631 50.75 5.31 -15.34
C ASN A 631 50.81 3.82 -14.99
N VAL A 632 49.75 3.06 -15.29
CA VAL A 632 49.86 1.61 -15.37
C VAL A 632 50.53 1.27 -16.69
N ARG A 633 51.83 1.02 -16.67
CA ARG A 633 52.55 0.41 -17.80
C ARG A 633 51.97 -0.99 -17.99
N GLY A 634 51.27 -1.22 -19.10
CA GLY A 634 51.03 -2.56 -19.59
C GLY A 634 52.37 -3.25 -19.83
N ARG A 635 52.56 -4.42 -19.22
CA ARG A 635 53.58 -5.35 -19.70
C ARG A 635 53.11 -5.84 -21.07
N THR A 636 54.06 -5.78 -22.00
CA THR A 636 54.04 -6.19 -23.41
C THR A 636 53.27 -7.46 -23.70
#